data_AF-A0A7J3KJN1-F1
#
_entry.id   AF-A0A7J3KJN1-F1
#
_cell.length_a   1.000
_cell.length_b   1.000
_cell.length_c   1.000
_cell.angle_alpha   90.00
_cell.angle_beta   90.00
_cell.angle_gamma   90.00
#
_symmetry.space_group_name_H-M   'P 1'
#
loop_
_entity.id
_entity.type
_entity.pdbx_description
1 polymer ?
#
loop_
_entity_poly.entity_id
_entity_poly.type
_entity_poly.pdbx_seq_one_letter_code
_entity_poly.pdbx_strand_id
1 'polypeptide(L)' 'MDKGCAVGVMLIVLGVLLVVHHVIFWQRLFDLADITHHEFFEAILFTAGFTLLVSKKFSRKEDTSG' A
#
# COMPACT_ATOMS: atom_id res chain seq x y z
N MET A 1 8.56 -14.92 8.02
CA MET A 1 8.31 -13.97 6.92
C MET A 1 9.38 -12.90 7.00
N ASP A 2 9.99 -12.52 5.88
CA ASP A 2 11.03 -11.49 5.85
C ASP A 2 10.44 -10.15 6.33
N LYS A 3 11.10 -9.45 7.27
CA LYS A 3 10.50 -8.28 7.96
C LYS A 3 10.02 -7.20 6.97
N GLY A 4 10.79 -6.95 5.92
CA GLY A 4 10.39 -6.00 4.87
C GLY A 4 9.21 -6.47 4.01
N CYS A 5 9.07 -7.79 3.78
CA CYS A 5 7.91 -8.34 3.09
C CYS A 5 6.66 -8.27 3.98
N ALA A 6 6.81 -8.48 5.28
CA ALA A 6 5.72 -8.32 6.24
C ALA A 6 5.22 -6.87 6.29
N VAL A 7 6.12 -5.89 6.33
CA VAL A 7 5.78 -4.46 6.27
C VAL A 7 5.10 -4.11 4.94
N GLY A 8 5.64 -4.57 3.80
CA GLY A 8 5.04 -4.30 2.49
C GLY A 8 3.61 -4.84 2.36
N VAL A 9 3.36 -6.07 2.82
CA VAL A 9 2.00 -6.64 2.87
C VAL A 9 1.11 -5.87 3.84
N MET A 10 1.63 -5.48 5.01
CA MET A 10 0.87 -4.72 6.00
C MET A 10 0.42 -3.35 5.45
N LEU A 11 1.27 -2.66 4.69
CA LEU A 11 0.94 -1.38 4.05
C LEU A 11 -0.16 -1.54 2.99
N ILE A 12 -0.12 -2.61 2.19
CA ILE A 12 -1.17 -2.90 1.21
C ILE A 12 -2.50 -3.20 1.93
N VAL A 13 -2.47 -4.03 2.96
CA VAL A 13 -3.67 -4.35 3.75
C VAL A 13 -4.25 -3.10 4.41
N LEU A 14 -3.41 -2.20 4.92
CA LEU A 14 -3.85 -0.94 5.52
C LEU A 14 -4.50 -0.01 4.49
N GLY A 15 -3.95 0.07 3.27
CA GLY A 15 -4.57 0.79 2.15
C GLY A 15 -5.95 0.24 1.81
N VAL A 16 -6.08 -1.08 1.65
CA VAL A 16 -7.39 -1.72 1.40
C VAL A 16 -8.38 -1.48 2.54
N LEU A 17 -7.92 -1.50 3.80
CA LEU A 17 -8.79 -1.26 4.95
C LEU A 17 -9.34 0.18 4.96
N LEU A 18 -8.55 1.15 4.51
CA LEU A 18 -8.98 2.54 4.33
C LEU A 18 -10.06 2.67 3.25
N VAL A 19 -9.91 1.99 2.10
CA VAL A 19 -10.97 1.91 1.06
C VAL A 19 -12.27 1.41 1.67
N VAL A 20 -12.19 0.29 2.39
CA VAL A 20 -13.36 -0.38 2.95
C VAL A 20 -14.02 0.50 4.00
N HIS A 21 -13.22 1.13 4.88
CA HIS A 21 -13.72 2.09 5.85
C HIS A 21 -14.48 3.22 5.15
N HIS A 22 -13.93 3.71 4.04
CA HIS A 22 -14.50 4.80 3.28
C HIS A 22 -15.82 4.46 2.60
N VAL A 23 -15.87 3.33 1.88
CA VAL A 23 -17.07 2.85 1.18
C VAL A 23 -18.24 2.60 2.14
N ILE A 24 -17.95 2.10 3.35
CA ILE A 24 -18.97 1.80 4.37
C ILE A 24 -19.50 3.06 5.05
N PHE A 25 -18.63 4.01 5.41
CA PHE A 25 -19.03 5.16 6.22
C PHE A 25 -19.54 6.34 5.40
N TRP A 26 -18.95 6.60 4.23
CA TRP A 26 -19.21 7.84 3.50
C TRP A 26 -20.05 7.66 2.23
N GLN A 27 -20.15 6.44 1.67
CA GLN A 27 -20.96 6.12 0.47
C GLN A 27 -20.75 7.09 -0.72
N ARG A 28 -19.66 7.84 -0.74
CA ARG A 28 -19.43 8.97 -1.65
C ARG A 28 -17.99 8.92 -2.12
N LEU A 29 -17.82 8.44 -3.35
CA LEU A 29 -16.53 8.14 -3.96
C LEU A 29 -15.79 9.40 -4.48
N PHE A 30 -16.38 10.58 -4.39
CA PHE A 30 -15.87 11.81 -5.02
C PHE A 30 -16.22 13.04 -4.18
N ASP A 31 -15.61 13.15 -3.00
CA ASP A 31 -15.61 14.41 -2.26
C ASP A 31 -14.19 15.00 -2.28
N LEU A 32 -14.06 16.31 -2.51
CA LEU A 32 -12.75 16.97 -2.60
C LEU A 32 -11.97 16.89 -1.28
N ALA A 33 -12.66 16.89 -0.14
CA ALA A 33 -12.03 16.67 1.16
C ALA A 33 -11.48 15.24 1.28
N ASP A 34 -12.03 14.32 0.50
CA ASP A 34 -11.75 12.91 0.55
C ASP A 34 -10.62 12.48 -0.38
N ILE A 35 -10.58 13.03 -1.60
CA ILE A 35 -9.45 12.91 -2.53
C ILE A 35 -8.13 13.28 -1.85
N THR A 36 -8.17 14.35 -1.03
CA THR A 36 -6.96 14.90 -0.40
C THR A 36 -6.50 14.14 0.84
N HIS A 37 -7.34 13.30 1.45
CA HIS A 37 -7.03 12.65 2.72
C HIS A 37 -7.16 11.13 2.71
N HIS A 38 -8.12 10.56 2.00
CA HIS A 38 -8.32 9.11 1.98
C HIS A 38 -7.67 8.51 0.73
N GLU A 39 -8.03 9.00 -0.45
CA GLU A 39 -7.46 8.48 -1.71
C GLU A 39 -5.97 8.79 -1.85
N PHE A 40 -5.51 9.95 -1.39
CA PHE A 40 -4.08 10.30 -1.37
C PHE A 40 -3.26 9.37 -0.46
N PHE A 41 -3.74 9.11 0.76
CA PHE A 41 -3.03 8.24 1.70
C PHE A 41 -3.07 6.77 1.25
N GLU A 42 -4.18 6.34 0.68
CA GLU A 42 -4.31 5.02 0.10
C GLU A 42 -3.30 4.80 -1.05
N ALA A 43 -3.19 5.76 -1.98
CA ALA A 43 -2.23 5.72 -3.08
C ALA A 43 -0.78 5.68 -2.58
N ILE A 44 -0.45 6.44 -1.54
CA ILE A 44 0.88 6.39 -0.90
C ILE A 44 1.13 5.03 -0.25
N LEU A 45 0.18 4.50 0.51
CA LEU A 45 0.31 3.20 1.18
C LEU A 45 0.48 2.05 0.18
N PHE A 46 -0.31 2.07 -0.89
CA PHE A 46 -0.18 1.11 -1.99
C PHE A 46 1.17 1.22 -2.70
N THR A 47 1.58 2.43 -3.07
CA THR A 47 2.86 2.66 -3.76
C THR A 47 4.04 2.26 -2.89
N ALA A 48 4.03 2.61 -1.61
CA ALA A 48 5.08 2.24 -0.65
C ALA A 48 5.14 0.73 -0.43
N GLY A 49 3.99 0.07 -0.24
CA GLY A 49 3.89 -1.37 -0.09
C GLY A 49 4.39 -2.13 -1.33
N PHE A 50 3.98 -1.68 -2.52
CA PHE A 50 4.40 -2.27 -3.79
C PHE A 50 5.90 -2.05 -4.05
N THR A 51 6.40 -0.84 -3.80
CA THR A 51 7.83 -0.51 -3.96
C THR A 51 8.69 -1.37 -3.05
N LEU A 52 8.29 -1.60 -1.79
CA LEU A 52 8.99 -2.49 -0.86
C LEU A 52 9.01 -3.94 -1.35
N LEU A 53 7.90 -4.43 -1.90
CA LEU A 53 7.79 -5.78 -2.45
C LEU A 53 8.67 -5.95 -3.69
N VAL A 54 8.65 -4.98 -4.62
CA VAL A 54 9.47 -4.98 -5.83
C VAL A 54 10.95 -4.86 -5.48
N SER A 55 11.32 -3.92 -4.60
CA SER A 55 12.69 -3.75 -4.12
C SER A 55 13.23 -5.05 -3.51
N LYS A 56 12.46 -5.73 -2.65
CA LYS A 56 12.84 -7.04 -2.10
C LYS A 56 13.01 -8.13 -3.16
N LYS A 57 12.16 -8.15 -4.18
CA LYS A 57 12.28 -9.11 -5.30
C LYS A 57 13.52 -8.84 -6.15
N PHE A 58 13.89 -7.59 -6.34
CA PHE A 58 15.09 -7.20 -7.10
C PHE A 58 16.37 -7.41 -6.30
N SER A 59 16.45 -7.01 -5.03
CA SER A 59 17.63 -7.26 -4.19
C SER A 59 17.92 -8.76 -4.03
N ARG A 60 16.89 -9.61 -3.93
CA ARG A 60 17.10 -11.07 -3.89
C ARG A 60 17.70 -11.65 -5.18
N LYS A 61 17.58 -10.94 -6.30
CA LYS A 61 18.09 -11.37 -7.60
C LYS A 61 19.58 -11.08 -7.77
N GLU A 62 20.12 -10.10 -7.04
CA GLU A 62 21.55 -9.78 -7.02
C GLU A 62 22.36 -10.83 -6.21
N ASP A 63 21.83 -11.33 -5.08
CA ASP A 63 22.50 -12.34 -4.27
C ASP A 63 22.59 -13.75 -4.90
N THR A 64 21.87 -14.01 -6.00
CA THR A 64 21.89 -15.33 -6.67
C THR A 64 22.70 -15.32 -7.98
N SER A 65 23.32 -14.19 -8.32
CA SER A 65 24.14 -14.03 -9.54
C SER A 65 25.61 -13.70 -9.24
N GLY A 66 26.04 -13.79 -7.98
CA GLY A 66 27.42 -13.56 -7.52
C GLY A 66 28.17 -14.85 -7.24
#